data_AF-A0A3B4T6C0-F1
#
_entry.id   AF-A0A3B4T6C0-F1
#
_cell.length_a   1.000
_cell.length_b   1.000
_cell.length_c   1.000
_cell.angle_alpha   90.00
_cell.angle_beta   90.00
_cell.angle_gamma   90.00
#
_symmetry.space_group_name_H-M   'P 1'
#
loop_
_entity.id
_entity.type
_entity.pdbx_description
1 polymer ?
#
loop_
_entity_poly.entity_id
_entity_poly.type
_entity_poly.pdbx_seq_one_letter_code
_entity_poly.pdbx_strand_id
1 'polypeptide(L)'
;MYCKLVLSININKLLLVSVVNVSGTAVQQIIKACASSILCPAAGSHTFSETTGFTSLLTSALCCSTDNCNSDTLPFPAVQSYNSLQCFTCDSFFATECTTRINCRGVEDRCFQTNGDTPFLGCASQSVCAALANLEMQNIANITIETNCCTTNLCNSVTTVTASSGMIHLLLGLLVFTFY
;
A
#
# COMPACT_ATOMS: atom_id res chain seq x y z
N MET A 1 -14.84 15.38 15.02
CA MET A 1 -13.39 15.24 15.30
C MET A 1 -12.70 16.56 14.99
N TYR A 2 -12.20 17.26 16.00
CA TYR A 2 -11.48 18.53 15.82
C TYR A 2 -10.02 18.23 15.51
N CYS A 3 -9.56 18.50 14.28
CA CYS A 3 -8.14 18.44 13.95
C CYS A 3 -7.46 19.71 14.51
N LYS A 4 -7.02 19.65 15.77
CA LYS A 4 -6.01 20.53 16.38
C LYS A 4 -4.95 19.56 16.93
N LEU A 5 -3.65 19.74 16.72
CA LEU A 5 -2.85 20.76 17.37
C LEU A 5 -1.37 20.66 16.89
N VAL A 6 -0.64 21.78 17.00
CA VAL A 6 0.83 21.94 17.05
C VAL A 6 1.60 21.93 15.70
N LEU A 7 2.14 23.12 15.37
CA LEU A 7 3.24 23.41 14.43
C LEU A 7 2.99 23.19 12.91
N SER A 8 2.44 24.22 12.26
CA SER A 8 2.70 24.63 10.87
C SER A 8 2.66 23.61 9.70
N ILE A 9 1.67 22.72 9.64
CA ILE A 9 1.36 21.96 8.41
C ILE A 9 -0.15 22.02 8.16
N ASN A 10 -0.60 22.31 6.94
CA ASN A 10 -2.02 22.24 6.57
C ASN A 10 -2.50 20.78 6.71
N ILE A 11 -3.34 20.49 7.72
CA ILE A 11 -3.83 19.13 8.00
C ILE A 11 -5.21 18.93 7.36
N ASN A 12 -5.32 17.97 6.45
CA ASN A 12 -6.60 17.55 5.86
C ASN A 12 -7.30 16.52 6.78
N LYS A 13 -8.63 16.40 6.70
CA LYS A 13 -9.36 15.29 7.31
C LYS A 13 -9.45 14.13 6.33
N LEU A 14 -9.37 12.91 6.85
CA LEU A 14 -9.31 11.67 6.08
C LEU A 14 -10.36 10.68 6.58
N LEU A 15 -11.07 10.07 5.65
CA LEU A 15 -11.87 8.85 5.84
C LEU A 15 -11.27 7.76 4.96
N LEU A 16 -10.86 6.64 5.54
CA LEU A 16 -10.46 5.43 4.83
C LEU A 16 -11.49 4.35 5.06
N VAL A 17 -11.83 3.64 3.99
CA VAL A 17 -12.61 2.40 4.05
C VAL A 17 -11.86 1.35 3.25
N SER A 18 -11.42 0.29 3.93
CA SER A 18 -10.54 -0.72 3.34
C SER A 18 -11.06 -2.13 3.52
N VAL A 19 -10.75 -2.97 2.53
CA VAL A 19 -10.83 -4.43 2.62
C VAL A 19 -9.43 -4.98 2.45
N VAL A 20 -8.98 -5.72 3.45
CA VAL A 20 -7.73 -6.49 3.41
C VAL A 20 -8.12 -7.95 3.24
N ASN A 21 -7.52 -8.65 2.29
CA ASN A 21 -7.63 -10.10 2.21
C ASN A 21 -6.25 -10.70 2.47
N VAL A 22 -6.18 -11.63 3.43
CA VAL A 22 -4.98 -12.42 3.72
C VAL A 22 -5.34 -13.88 3.54
N SER A 23 -4.74 -14.55 2.56
CA SER A 23 -4.97 -15.98 2.29
C SER A 23 -6.45 -16.36 2.20
N GLY A 24 -7.26 -15.52 1.54
CA GLY A 24 -8.70 -15.73 1.37
C GLY A 24 -9.60 -15.27 2.53
N THR A 25 -9.02 -14.78 3.64
CA THR A 25 -9.78 -14.20 4.75
C THR A 25 -9.87 -12.68 4.60
N ALA A 26 -11.09 -12.16 4.49
CA ALA A 26 -11.36 -10.73 4.37
C ALA A 26 -11.52 -10.06 5.74
N VAL A 27 -10.81 -8.95 5.95
CA VAL A 27 -10.96 -8.04 7.10
C VAL A 27 -11.35 -6.67 6.57
N GLN A 28 -12.37 -6.09 7.18
CA GLN A 28 -12.93 -4.79 6.82
C GLN A 28 -12.59 -3.76 7.89
N GLN A 29 -12.14 -2.57 7.47
CA GLN A 29 -11.73 -1.51 8.39
C GLN A 29 -12.20 -0.13 7.91
N ILE A 30 -12.62 0.70 8.86
CA ILE A 30 -12.99 2.10 8.63
C ILE A 30 -12.14 2.96 9.56
N ILE A 31 -11.35 3.85 8.99
CA ILE A 31 -10.47 4.75 9.74
C ILE A 31 -10.90 6.19 9.48
N LYS A 32 -11.13 6.93 10.56
CA LYS A 32 -11.40 8.38 10.53
C LYS A 32 -10.23 9.08 11.21
N ALA A 33 -9.45 9.82 10.45
CA ALA A 33 -8.20 10.42 10.92
C ALA A 33 -8.02 11.85 10.39
N CYS A 34 -7.00 12.52 10.90
CA CYS A 34 -6.41 13.68 10.24
C CYS A 34 -5.18 13.17 9.44
N ALA A 35 -4.94 13.70 8.25
CA ALA A 35 -3.89 13.25 7.35
C ALA A 35 -3.04 14.41 6.85
N SER A 36 -1.75 14.14 6.66
CA SER A 36 -0.83 15.07 6.03
C SER A 36 -1.17 15.25 4.55
N SER A 37 -0.64 16.31 3.94
CA SER A 37 -0.74 16.53 2.49
C SER A 37 -0.10 15.41 1.65
N ILE A 38 0.74 14.54 2.24
CA ILE A 38 1.32 13.38 1.54
C ILE A 38 0.24 12.32 1.30
N LEU A 39 -0.60 12.05 2.30
CA LEU A 39 -1.70 11.08 2.20
C LEU A 39 -2.96 11.69 1.59
N CYS A 40 -3.13 13.01 1.73
CA CYS A 40 -4.21 13.79 1.14
C CYS A 40 -3.63 14.95 0.31
N PRO A 41 -3.03 14.68 -0.87
CA PRO A 41 -2.43 15.73 -1.71
C PRO A 41 -3.49 16.65 -2.31
N ALA A 42 -4.70 16.12 -2.53
CA ALA A 42 -5.86 16.86 -2.99
C ALA A 42 -7.13 16.38 -2.29
N ALA A 43 -8.10 17.27 -2.14
CA ALA A 43 -9.44 16.89 -1.72
C ALA A 43 -10.12 16.01 -2.78
N GLY A 44 -11.01 15.12 -2.33
CA GLY A 44 -11.70 14.17 -3.19
C GLY A 44 -11.42 12.72 -2.81
N SER A 45 -11.94 11.82 -3.63
CA SER A 45 -11.77 10.39 -3.43
C SER A 45 -10.53 9.86 -4.12
N HIS A 46 -9.78 9.03 -3.41
CA HIS A 46 -8.60 8.33 -3.93
C HIS A 46 -8.77 6.84 -3.68
N THR A 47 -8.34 6.02 -4.63
CA THR A 47 -8.32 4.56 -4.46
C THR A 47 -6.89 4.07 -4.43
N PHE A 48 -6.59 3.24 -3.43
CA PHE A 48 -5.33 2.55 -3.27
C PHE A 48 -5.61 1.06 -3.38
N SER A 49 -4.99 0.41 -4.34
CA SER A 49 -5.07 -1.04 -4.52
C SER A 49 -3.68 -1.61 -4.64
N GLU A 50 -3.43 -2.72 -3.96
CA GLU A 50 -2.24 -3.54 -4.13
C GLU A 50 -2.55 -5.02 -3.88
N THR A 51 -1.78 -5.89 -4.53
CA THR A 51 -1.80 -7.32 -4.22
C THR A 51 -0.45 -7.97 -4.48
N THR A 52 -0.08 -8.87 -3.57
CA THR A 52 1.05 -9.80 -3.69
C THR A 52 0.56 -11.22 -4.02
N GLY A 53 -0.69 -11.39 -4.46
CA GLY A 53 -1.30 -12.71 -4.71
C GLY A 53 -1.78 -13.41 -3.44
N PHE A 54 -0.98 -13.45 -2.37
CA PHE A 54 -1.37 -13.99 -1.05
C PHE A 54 -2.05 -12.96 -0.16
N THR A 55 -1.72 -11.68 -0.34
CA THR A 55 -2.39 -10.55 0.30
C THR A 55 -2.92 -9.59 -0.75
N SER A 56 -4.07 -8.98 -0.48
CA SER A 56 -4.58 -7.86 -1.27
C SER A 56 -5.17 -6.80 -0.36
N LEU A 57 -4.92 -5.54 -0.67
CA LEU A 57 -5.48 -4.39 0.02
C LEU A 57 -6.20 -3.53 -1.00
N LEU A 58 -7.47 -3.21 -0.73
CA LEU A 58 -8.23 -2.23 -1.49
C LEU A 58 -8.80 -1.21 -0.53
N THR A 59 -8.40 0.05 -0.69
CA THR A 59 -8.77 1.17 0.17
C THR A 59 -9.38 2.28 -0.66
N SER A 60 -10.55 2.76 -0.25
CA SER A 60 -11.12 4.03 -0.71
C SER A 60 -10.86 5.08 0.35
N ALA A 61 -10.14 6.12 -0.02
CA ALA A 61 -9.88 7.30 0.79
C ALA A 61 -10.77 8.46 0.33
N LEU A 62 -11.25 9.25 1.28
CA LEU A 62 -11.88 10.54 1.03
C LEU A 62 -11.13 11.60 1.83
N CYS A 63 -10.50 12.52 1.11
CA CYS A 63 -9.77 13.65 1.66
C CYS A 63 -10.60 14.92 1.56
N CYS A 64 -10.65 15.70 2.64
CA CYS A 64 -11.44 16.93 2.68
C CYS A 64 -10.87 17.92 3.71
N SER A 65 -11.14 19.22 3.53
CA SER A 65 -10.55 20.30 4.33
C SER A 65 -11.54 20.98 5.28
N THR A 66 -12.83 20.69 5.18
CA THR A 66 -13.87 21.31 6.02
C THR A 66 -14.09 20.54 7.33
N ASP A 67 -14.73 21.18 8.30
CA ASP A 67 -14.96 20.55 9.58
C ASP A 67 -15.94 19.38 9.51
N ASN A 68 -15.54 18.23 10.06
CA ASN A 68 -16.34 17.01 10.17
C ASN A 68 -16.74 16.41 8.81
N CYS A 69 -16.07 16.79 7.71
CA CYS A 69 -16.32 16.24 6.38
C CYS A 69 -16.03 14.73 6.24
N ASN A 70 -15.32 14.13 7.20
CA ASN A 70 -15.08 12.68 7.29
C ASN A 70 -16.08 11.97 8.24
N SER A 71 -17.24 12.56 8.51
CA SER A 71 -18.27 11.97 9.38
C SER A 71 -18.98 10.77 8.76
N ASP A 72 -19.01 10.71 7.44
CA ASP A 72 -19.73 9.67 6.71
C ASP A 72 -19.11 8.29 6.90
N THR A 73 -19.89 7.27 6.57
CA THR A 73 -19.46 5.87 6.57
C THR A 73 -19.66 5.38 5.15
N LEU A 74 -18.57 5.26 4.39
CA LEU A 74 -18.62 4.78 3.01
C LEU A 74 -18.78 3.26 2.99
N PRO A 75 -19.45 2.69 1.97
CA PRO A 75 -19.49 1.25 1.81
C PRO A 75 -18.08 0.70 1.54
N PHE A 76 -17.84 -0.53 1.98
CA PHE A 76 -16.59 -1.22 1.66
C PHE A 76 -16.45 -1.41 0.15
N PRO A 77 -15.25 -1.19 -0.40
CA PRO A 77 -15.03 -1.40 -1.82
C PRO A 77 -15.22 -2.89 -2.16
N ALA A 78 -15.94 -3.14 -3.25
CA ALA A 78 -16.17 -4.49 -3.74
C ALA A 78 -14.89 -5.10 -4.34
N VAL A 79 -14.82 -6.44 -4.34
CA VAL A 79 -13.76 -7.17 -5.03
C VAL A 79 -13.74 -6.77 -6.50
N GLN A 80 -12.56 -6.36 -6.98
CA GLN A 80 -12.37 -5.90 -8.35
C GLN A 80 -12.10 -7.09 -9.28
N SER A 81 -12.60 -7.01 -10.51
CA SER A 81 -12.27 -7.97 -11.57
C SER A 81 -10.79 -7.86 -11.98
N TYR A 82 -10.24 -8.95 -12.52
CA TYR A 82 -8.91 -8.94 -13.12
C TYR A 82 -8.83 -7.98 -14.30
N ASN A 83 -7.71 -7.29 -14.43
CA ASN A 83 -7.35 -6.49 -15.59
C ASN A 83 -6.30 -7.23 -16.45
N SER A 84 -5.79 -6.58 -17.50
CA SER A 84 -4.87 -7.18 -18.46
C SER A 84 -3.40 -7.16 -18.06
N LEU A 85 -3.02 -6.46 -16.98
CA LEU A 85 -1.64 -6.38 -16.53
C LEU A 85 -1.28 -7.64 -15.74
N GLN A 86 -0.10 -8.17 -16.02
CA GLN A 86 0.49 -9.28 -15.27
C GLN A 86 1.78 -8.85 -14.59
N CYS A 87 1.96 -9.28 -13.34
CA CYS A 87 3.16 -9.00 -12.56
C CYS A 87 3.67 -10.28 -11.90
N PHE A 88 4.96 -10.28 -11.57
CA PHE A 88 5.53 -11.31 -10.71
C PHE A 88 5.12 -11.09 -9.24
N THR A 89 5.08 -12.18 -8.49
CA THR A 89 4.92 -12.25 -7.04
C THR A 89 5.69 -13.45 -6.48
N CYS A 90 5.68 -13.57 -5.15
CA CYS A 90 6.29 -14.65 -4.40
C CYS A 90 5.22 -15.67 -3.97
N ASP A 91 5.60 -16.95 -3.86
CA ASP A 91 4.67 -18.01 -3.41
C ASP A 91 4.37 -17.94 -1.91
N SER A 92 5.24 -17.29 -1.13
CA SER A 92 5.06 -17.07 0.30
C SER A 92 5.91 -15.89 0.78
N PHE A 93 5.65 -15.46 2.02
CA PHE A 93 6.44 -14.42 2.70
C PHE A 93 7.93 -14.77 2.88
N PHE A 94 8.29 -16.06 2.82
CA PHE A 94 9.67 -16.53 3.01
C PHE A 94 10.32 -17.00 1.71
N ALA A 95 9.64 -16.83 0.57
CA ALA A 95 10.19 -17.24 -0.72
C ALA A 95 11.33 -16.29 -1.13
N THR A 96 12.46 -16.88 -1.51
CA THR A 96 13.62 -16.16 -2.05
C THR A 96 13.55 -16.01 -3.56
N GLU A 97 12.71 -16.80 -4.22
CA GLU A 97 12.43 -16.74 -5.65
C GLU A 97 10.98 -16.30 -5.86
N CYS A 98 10.79 -15.16 -6.54
CA CYS A 98 9.48 -14.58 -6.81
C CYS A 98 9.20 -14.61 -8.32
N THR A 99 8.91 -15.80 -8.84
CA THR A 99 8.69 -16.06 -10.26
C THR A 99 7.22 -16.32 -10.61
N THR A 100 6.34 -16.36 -9.60
CA THR A 100 4.92 -16.63 -9.77
C THR A 100 4.23 -15.45 -10.41
N ARG A 101 3.35 -15.73 -11.39
CA ARG A 101 2.67 -14.70 -12.16
C ARG A 101 1.22 -14.55 -11.69
N ILE A 102 0.79 -13.31 -11.51
CA ILE A 102 -0.61 -12.98 -11.19
C ILE A 102 -1.15 -11.97 -12.19
N ASN A 103 -2.47 -12.01 -12.39
CA ASN A 103 -3.18 -10.93 -13.06
C ASN A 103 -3.57 -9.87 -12.03
N CYS A 104 -3.30 -8.61 -12.34
CA CYS A 104 -3.68 -7.49 -11.52
C CYS A 104 -5.20 -7.25 -11.56
N ARG A 105 -5.72 -6.42 -10.67
CA ARG A 105 -7.16 -6.21 -10.48
C ARG A 105 -7.53 -4.73 -10.51
N GLY A 106 -8.69 -4.43 -11.09
CA GLY A 106 -9.26 -3.08 -11.08
C GLY A 106 -8.26 -2.01 -11.49
N VAL A 107 -7.99 -1.08 -10.56
CA VAL A 107 -7.12 0.10 -10.74
C VAL A 107 -5.61 -0.18 -10.59
N GLU A 108 -5.21 -1.44 -10.39
CA GLU A 108 -3.80 -1.82 -10.32
C GLU A 108 -3.17 -1.77 -11.71
N ASP A 109 -2.54 -0.64 -12.03
CA ASP A 109 -1.96 -0.30 -13.33
C ASP A 109 -0.44 -0.46 -13.38
N ARG A 110 0.17 -0.96 -12.30
CA ARG A 110 1.62 -1.08 -12.14
C ARG A 110 2.01 -2.39 -11.48
N CYS A 111 3.18 -2.88 -11.83
CA CYS A 111 3.90 -3.82 -11.00
C CYS A 111 4.79 -3.05 -10.03
N PHE A 112 5.02 -3.63 -8.85
CA PHE A 112 6.01 -3.12 -7.90
C PHE A 112 6.97 -4.23 -7.47
N GLN A 113 8.15 -3.83 -7.02
CA GLN A 113 9.09 -4.67 -6.29
C GLN A 113 9.81 -3.85 -5.22
N THR A 114 10.07 -4.46 -4.07
CA THR A 114 10.96 -3.90 -3.05
C THR A 114 12.35 -4.53 -3.13
N ASN A 115 13.40 -3.72 -3.02
CA ASN A 115 14.77 -4.21 -2.89
C ASN A 115 15.01 -4.61 -1.42
N GLY A 116 15.51 -5.83 -1.17
CA GLY A 116 15.81 -6.34 0.16
C GLY A 116 16.03 -7.86 0.19
N ASP A 117 16.41 -8.39 1.35
CA ASP A 117 16.67 -9.83 1.57
C ASP A 117 15.42 -10.70 1.34
N THR A 118 14.23 -10.12 1.57
CA THR A 118 12.92 -10.73 1.30
C THR A 118 12.15 -9.80 0.36
N PRO A 119 12.34 -9.93 -0.96
CA PRO A 119 11.72 -9.00 -1.91
C PRO A 119 10.21 -9.23 -1.95
N PHE A 120 9.42 -8.16 -1.85
CA PHE A 120 7.98 -8.17 -2.08
C PHE A 120 7.67 -7.69 -3.48
N LEU A 121 6.91 -8.49 -4.22
CA LEU A 121 6.54 -8.22 -5.59
C LEU A 121 5.03 -8.32 -5.74
N GLY A 122 4.46 -7.54 -6.65
CA GLY A 122 3.04 -7.64 -6.94
C GLY A 122 2.51 -6.56 -7.86
N CYS A 123 1.19 -6.40 -7.82
CA CYS A 123 0.45 -5.37 -8.52
C CYS A 123 0.13 -4.21 -7.57
N ALA A 124 0.18 -2.98 -8.07
CA ALA A 124 -0.15 -1.77 -7.34
C ALA A 124 -0.85 -0.76 -8.26
N SER A 125 -1.68 0.09 -7.67
CA SER A 125 -2.18 1.31 -8.30
C SER A 125 -1.11 2.41 -8.30
N GLN A 126 -1.19 3.35 -9.24
CA GLN A 126 -0.35 4.55 -9.27
C GLN A 126 -0.35 5.31 -7.94
N SER A 127 -1.48 5.38 -7.23
CA SER A 127 -1.59 6.04 -5.94
C SER A 127 -0.72 5.35 -4.87
N VAL A 128 -0.64 4.02 -4.89
CA VAL A 128 0.24 3.24 -3.99
C VAL A 128 1.70 3.49 -4.34
N CYS A 129 2.08 3.40 -5.62
CA CYS A 129 3.44 3.68 -6.06
C CYS A 129 3.92 5.09 -5.71
N ALA A 130 3.05 6.10 -5.89
CA ALA A 130 3.35 7.47 -5.51
C ALA A 130 3.51 7.62 -3.99
N ALA A 131 2.68 6.93 -3.19
CA ALA A 131 2.80 6.94 -1.74
C ALA A 131 4.12 6.30 -1.26
N LEU A 132 4.51 5.15 -1.84
CA LEU A 132 5.76 4.45 -1.50
C LEU A 132 7.00 5.29 -1.83
N ALA A 133 7.05 5.93 -3.01
CA ALA A 133 8.13 6.85 -3.37
C ALA A 133 8.26 8.04 -2.40
N ASN A 134 7.14 8.49 -1.81
CA ASN A 134 7.18 9.53 -0.79
C ASN A 134 7.64 9.02 0.59
N LEU A 135 7.43 7.74 0.90
CA LEU A 135 7.91 7.11 2.14
C LEU A 135 9.43 6.86 2.10
N GLU A 136 9.98 6.53 0.93
CA GLU A 136 11.43 6.46 0.72
C GLU A 136 12.15 7.77 1.07
N MET A 137 11.54 8.91 0.72
CA MET A 137 12.04 10.23 1.10
C MET A 137 11.96 10.51 2.61
N GLN A 138 11.13 9.78 3.37
CA GLN A 138 10.89 10.05 4.79
C GLN A 138 11.80 9.23 5.73
N ASN A 139 12.60 8.29 5.22
CA ASN A 139 13.56 7.47 5.97
C ASN A 139 13.03 7.03 7.36
N ILE A 140 11.82 6.48 7.38
CA ILE A 140 11.16 6.11 8.61
C ILE A 140 11.88 4.88 9.16
N ALA A 141 12.57 5.05 10.29
CA ALA A 141 13.26 4.00 11.04
C ALA A 141 14.54 3.40 10.41
N ASN A 142 15.32 4.14 9.61
CA ASN A 142 16.59 3.67 9.02
C ASN A 142 16.45 2.45 8.08
N ILE A 143 15.23 2.14 7.63
CA ILE A 143 14.97 1.07 6.66
C ILE A 143 14.74 1.75 5.31
N THR A 144 15.70 1.62 4.40
CA THR A 144 15.53 2.06 3.01
C THR A 144 14.85 0.93 2.25
N ILE A 145 13.51 0.99 2.15
CA ILE A 145 12.76 0.10 1.26
C ILE A 145 12.71 0.78 -0.10
N GLU A 146 13.71 0.55 -0.94
CA GLU A 146 13.63 1.01 -2.34
C GLU A 146 12.54 0.21 -3.05
N THR A 147 11.51 0.92 -3.50
CA THR A 147 10.34 0.40 -4.19
C THR A 147 10.38 0.88 -5.63
N ASN A 148 10.55 -0.06 -6.56
CA ASN A 148 10.47 0.26 -7.97
C ASN A 148 9.09 -0.11 -8.52
N CYS A 149 8.44 0.84 -9.19
CA CYS A 149 7.18 0.61 -9.89
C CYS A 149 7.33 0.76 -11.41
N CYS A 150 6.66 -0.11 -12.16
CA CYS A 150 6.73 -0.16 -13.62
C CYS A 150 5.38 -0.57 -14.22
N THR A 151 5.14 -0.24 -15.50
CA THR A 151 3.79 -0.28 -16.12
C THR A 151 3.60 -1.37 -17.17
N THR A 152 4.61 -2.18 -17.44
CA THR A 152 4.56 -3.22 -18.49
C THR A 152 4.44 -4.60 -17.88
N ASN A 153 3.96 -5.57 -18.65
CA ASN A 153 3.80 -6.94 -18.16
C ASN A 153 5.14 -7.50 -17.65
N LEU A 154 5.10 -8.08 -16.45
CA LEU A 154 6.19 -8.83 -15.84
C LEU A 154 7.48 -8.00 -15.67
N CYS A 155 7.36 -6.68 -15.55
CA CYS A 155 8.51 -5.78 -15.45
C CYS A 155 9.19 -5.79 -14.08
N ASN A 156 8.53 -6.32 -13.05
CA ASN A 156 9.05 -6.45 -11.70
C ASN A 156 9.79 -7.79 -11.54
N SER A 157 11.03 -7.89 -12.01
CA SER A 157 11.84 -9.10 -11.83
C SER A 157 12.86 -8.92 -10.70
N VAL A 158 13.02 -9.96 -9.87
CA VAL A 158 14.09 -10.00 -8.86
C VAL A 158 15.45 -9.93 -9.56
N THR A 159 16.08 -8.77 -9.55
CA THR A 159 17.53 -8.68 -9.68
C THR A 159 18.12 -9.26 -8.41
N THR A 160 18.80 -10.41 -8.51
CA THR A 160 19.54 -11.01 -7.39
C THR A 160 20.48 -9.95 -6.79
N VAL A 161 20.07 -9.34 -5.68
CA VAL A 161 20.99 -8.55 -4.88
C VAL A 161 21.79 -9.57 -4.07
N THR A 162 23.07 -9.70 -4.35
CA THR A 162 23.99 -10.42 -3.47
C THR A 162 24.04 -9.66 -2.15
N ALA A 163 23.16 -10.02 -1.20
CA ALA A 163 23.10 -9.41 0.11
C ALA A 163 24.21 -9.99 1.00
N SER A 164 25.12 -9.13 1.44
CA SER A 164 25.94 -9.36 2.61
C SER A 164 25.04 -9.30 3.86
N SER A 165 24.61 -10.48 4.32
CA SER A 165 24.18 -10.81 5.69
C SER A 165 23.70 -9.67 6.61
N GLY A 166 22.39 -9.59 6.88
CA GLY A 166 21.86 -8.70 7.92
C GLY A 166 20.44 -9.04 8.40
N MET A 167 20.32 -10.05 9.25
CA MET A 167 19.12 -10.43 10.02
C MET A 167 18.31 -9.23 10.56
N ILE A 168 17.11 -8.95 10.02
CA ILE A 168 16.10 -8.11 10.70
C ILE A 168 14.69 -8.71 10.48
N HIS A 169 14.34 -9.65 11.35
CA HIS A 169 13.26 -10.62 11.15
C HIS A 169 11.91 -10.28 11.83
N LEU A 170 11.64 -9.06 12.32
CA LEU A 170 10.52 -8.90 13.29
C LEU A 170 9.78 -7.55 13.35
N LEU A 171 9.62 -6.80 12.25
CA LEU A 171 8.88 -5.51 12.28
C LEU A 171 7.62 -5.42 11.40
N LEU A 172 7.51 -6.19 10.32
CA LEU A 172 6.32 -6.17 9.45
C LEU A 172 5.08 -6.80 10.10
N GLY A 173 5.26 -7.75 11.02
CA GLY A 173 4.17 -8.26 11.86
C GLY A 173 3.63 -7.22 12.84
N LEU A 174 4.48 -6.31 13.34
CA LEU A 174 4.10 -5.33 14.36
C LEU A 174 3.19 -4.23 13.80
N LEU A 175 3.31 -3.88 12.51
CA LEU A 175 2.42 -2.89 11.87
C LEU A 175 0.98 -3.40 11.69
N VAL A 176 0.77 -4.72 11.70
CA VAL A 176 -0.58 -5.32 11.74
C VAL A 176 -1.17 -5.23 13.17
N PHE A 177 -0.34 -5.21 14.22
CA PHE A 177 -0.77 -5.15 15.62
C PHE A 177 -0.86 -3.74 16.21
N THR A 178 -0.22 -2.72 15.62
CA THR A 178 -0.27 -1.33 16.14
C THR A 178 -1.54 -0.56 15.75
N PHE A 179 -2.45 -1.18 15.01
CA PHE A 179 -3.78 -0.62 14.69
C PHE A 179 -4.94 -1.34 15.42
N TYR A 180 -4.64 -2.11 16.47
CA TYR A 180 -5.64 -2.54 17.46
C TYR A 180 -5.53 -1.71 18.74
#